data_AF-G3U7C6-F1
#
_entry.id   AF-G3U7C6-F1
#
_cell.length_a   1.000
_cell.length_b   1.000
_cell.length_c   1.000
_cell.angle_alpha   90.00
_cell.angle_beta   90.00
_cell.angle_gamma   90.00
#
_symmetry.space_group_name_H-M   'P 1'
#
loop_
_entity.id
_entity.type
_entity.pdbx_description
1 polymer ?
#
loop_
_entity_poly.entity_id
_entity_poly.type
_entity_poly.pdbx_seq_one_letter_code
_entity_poly.pdbx_strand_id
1 'polypeptide(L)'
;MPSTLTALLCLDTLVKPTIWAKPNSIIPKGRPVTIWCQGIHDAIEYHLLFKGQLYSLERQKSHGLMNKVRFRIPAMTLHTAGRYSCVYLSGEFWSEPSDPLDLVVTGMYDIPTLSVQPGPEVVSGENVTFHCHLGTATNTFFLLKEGRSSSPQRKYGKNQADFPIHSITPAHRGTYRCFGSYNDFAWSLPSAPVKLLVAALPGFIGDNSSAPTEPTSYD
;
A
#
# COMPACT_ATOMS: atom_id res chain seq x y z
N MET A 1 19.12 45.94 -37.08
CA MET A 1 19.79 44.78 -36.45
C MET A 1 18.77 44.12 -35.54
N PRO A 2 18.06 43.07 -36.00
CA PRO A 2 16.98 42.50 -35.21
C PRO A 2 17.54 41.52 -34.18
N SER A 3 17.01 41.67 -32.97
CA SER A 3 17.16 40.82 -31.80
C SER A 3 16.77 39.38 -32.08
N THR A 4 17.68 38.44 -31.85
CA THR A 4 17.37 37.01 -31.85
C THR A 4 16.68 36.64 -30.56
N LEU A 5 15.36 36.44 -30.67
CA LEU A 5 14.51 35.85 -29.64
C LEU A 5 14.96 34.41 -29.39
N THR A 6 15.35 34.09 -28.17
CA THR A 6 15.61 32.73 -27.71
C THR A 6 14.28 31.97 -27.75
N ALA A 7 14.00 31.25 -28.84
CA ALA A 7 12.93 30.28 -28.88
C ALA A 7 13.36 29.08 -28.03
N LEU A 8 12.94 29.07 -26.76
CA LEU A 8 12.87 27.84 -25.97
C LEU A 8 11.95 26.88 -26.70
N LEU A 9 12.54 25.88 -27.36
CA LEU A 9 11.82 24.69 -27.82
C LEU A 9 11.36 23.93 -26.57
N CYS A 10 10.11 24.11 -26.15
CA CYS A 10 9.42 23.05 -25.41
C CYS A 10 9.25 21.90 -26.40
N LEU A 11 10.05 20.84 -26.28
CA LEU A 11 9.62 19.56 -26.81
C LEU A 11 8.41 19.14 -25.96
N ASP A 12 7.23 19.11 -26.56
CA ASP A 12 6.00 18.61 -25.95
C ASP A 12 6.17 17.12 -25.59
N THR A 13 6.73 16.83 -24.41
CA THR A 13 6.79 15.47 -23.88
C THR A 13 5.44 15.14 -23.26
N LEU A 14 4.79 14.11 -23.81
CA LEU A 14 3.53 13.59 -23.27
C LEU A 14 3.70 13.23 -21.79
N VAL A 15 2.83 13.76 -20.93
CA VAL A 15 2.86 13.50 -19.49
C VAL A 15 2.70 12.00 -19.23
N LYS A 16 3.54 11.42 -18.38
CA LYS A 16 3.44 10.00 -18.00
C LYS A 16 2.07 9.68 -17.36
N PRO A 17 1.48 8.50 -17.63
CA PRO A 17 0.21 8.12 -17.06
C PRO A 17 0.33 7.75 -15.58
N THR A 18 -0.81 7.77 -14.88
CA THR A 18 -0.94 7.29 -13.50
C THR A 18 -1.51 5.87 -13.50
N ILE A 19 -0.94 4.98 -12.67
CA ILE A 19 -1.36 3.58 -12.56
C ILE A 19 -1.70 3.23 -11.12
N TRP A 20 -2.74 2.41 -10.90
CA TRP A 20 -3.09 1.89 -9.57
C TRP A 20 -3.92 0.61 -9.65
N ALA A 21 -4.03 -0.13 -8.56
CA ALA A 21 -4.85 -1.34 -8.48
C ALA A 21 -6.05 -1.18 -7.54
N LYS A 22 -7.13 -1.88 -7.87
CA LYS A 22 -8.31 -2.08 -7.01
C LYS A 22 -8.58 -3.59 -6.83
N PRO A 23 -8.84 -4.06 -5.59
CA PRO A 23 -9.05 -3.27 -4.37
C PRO A 23 -7.77 -2.70 -3.73
N ASN A 24 -6.61 -3.32 -3.96
CA ASN A 24 -5.28 -2.88 -3.54
C ASN A 24 -4.22 -3.61 -4.39
N SER A 25 -2.94 -3.59 -4.00
CA SER A 25 -1.84 -4.29 -4.69
C SER A 25 -1.45 -5.64 -4.10
N ILE A 26 -2.08 -6.09 -3.01
CA ILE A 26 -1.76 -7.34 -2.29
C ILE A 26 -2.96 -8.28 -2.41
N ILE A 27 -2.86 -9.24 -3.33
CA ILE A 27 -4.01 -9.99 -3.82
C ILE A 27 -3.87 -11.47 -3.48
N PRO A 28 -4.82 -12.07 -2.76
CA PRO A 28 -4.78 -13.51 -2.53
C PRO A 28 -4.85 -14.31 -3.83
N LYS A 29 -4.15 -15.44 -3.87
CA LYS A 29 -4.16 -16.36 -5.00
C LYS A 29 -5.59 -16.67 -5.47
N GLY A 30 -5.79 -16.64 -6.78
CA GLY A 30 -7.07 -16.90 -7.43
C GLY A 30 -8.08 -15.75 -7.35
N ARG A 31 -7.80 -14.67 -6.61
CA ARG A 31 -8.69 -13.50 -6.55
C ARG A 31 -8.45 -12.55 -7.72
N PRO A 32 -9.50 -11.85 -8.20
CA PRO A 32 -9.36 -10.88 -9.26
C PRO A 32 -8.77 -9.56 -8.76
N VAL A 33 -8.04 -8.87 -9.63
CA VAL A 33 -7.59 -7.48 -9.44
C VAL A 33 -7.82 -6.68 -10.72
N THR A 34 -8.14 -5.41 -10.55
CA THR A 34 -8.28 -4.47 -11.68
C THR A 34 -7.19 -3.42 -11.58
N ILE A 35 -6.33 -3.36 -12.59
CA ILE A 35 -5.36 -2.29 -12.77
C ILE A 35 -6.04 -1.18 -13.55
N TRP A 36 -5.91 0.05 -13.08
CA TRP A 36 -6.36 1.24 -13.74
C TRP A 36 -5.16 2.00 -14.28
N CYS A 37 -5.30 2.53 -15.47
CA CYS A 37 -4.34 3.43 -16.05
C CYS A 37 -5.05 4.70 -16.52
N GLN A 38 -4.51 5.86 -16.17
CA GLN A 38 -5.05 7.16 -16.52
C GLN A 38 -3.99 7.98 -17.26
N GLY A 39 -4.32 8.38 -18.48
CA GLY A 39 -3.49 9.23 -19.34
C GLY A 39 -4.10 10.63 -19.49
N ILE A 40 -3.81 11.27 -20.62
CA ILE A 40 -4.46 12.52 -21.00
C ILE A 40 -5.79 12.27 -21.73
N HIS A 41 -6.55 13.33 -21.98
CA HIS A 41 -7.89 13.23 -22.59
C HIS A 41 -7.85 12.76 -24.05
N ASP A 42 -6.76 13.03 -24.77
CA ASP A 42 -6.58 12.69 -26.19
C ASP A 42 -5.93 11.31 -26.39
N ALA A 43 -5.73 10.56 -25.31
CA ALA A 43 -5.20 9.21 -25.38
C ALA A 43 -6.19 8.27 -26.08
N ILE A 44 -5.74 7.64 -27.17
CA ILE A 44 -6.56 6.75 -28.00
C ILE A 44 -6.36 5.27 -27.66
N GLU A 45 -5.17 4.93 -27.16
CA GLU A 45 -4.76 3.55 -26.91
C GLU A 45 -3.89 3.48 -25.66
N TYR A 46 -4.05 2.42 -24.87
CA TYR A 46 -3.31 2.19 -23.63
C TYR A 46 -2.72 0.79 -23.63
N HIS A 47 -1.44 0.68 -23.29
CA HIS A 47 -0.75 -0.58 -23.11
C HIS A 47 -0.40 -0.77 -21.64
N LEU A 48 -0.81 -1.91 -21.10
CA LEU A 48 -0.32 -2.40 -19.83
C LEU A 48 0.94 -3.24 -20.09
N LEU A 49 2.04 -2.87 -19.46
CA LEU A 49 3.32 -3.55 -19.53
C LEU A 49 3.51 -4.39 -18.26
N PHE A 50 3.97 -5.62 -18.42
CA PHE A 50 4.39 -6.50 -17.33
C PHE A 50 5.85 -6.87 -17.54
N LYS A 51 6.70 -6.54 -16.56
CA LYS A 51 8.16 -6.72 -16.68
C LYS A 51 8.74 -6.11 -17.97
N GLY A 52 8.18 -4.97 -18.40
CA GLY A 52 8.59 -4.24 -19.60
C GLY A 52 8.03 -4.79 -20.92
N GLN A 53 7.26 -5.88 -20.91
CA GLN A 53 6.64 -6.46 -22.11
C GLN A 53 5.15 -6.15 -22.17
N LEU A 54 4.59 -6.04 -23.38
CA LEU A 54 3.16 -5.86 -23.58
C LEU A 54 2.39 -7.03 -22.97
N TYR A 55 1.56 -6.73 -21.97
CA TYR A 55 0.70 -7.70 -21.30
C TYR A 55 -0.73 -7.65 -21.85
N SER A 56 -1.28 -6.44 -21.97
CA SER A 56 -2.63 -6.21 -22.46
C SER A 56 -2.74 -4.83 -23.09
N LEU A 57 -3.65 -4.71 -24.03
CA LEU A 57 -3.96 -3.51 -24.78
C LEU A 57 -5.45 -3.17 -24.56
N GLU A 58 -5.76 -1.90 -24.32
CA GLU A 58 -7.12 -1.38 -24.29
C GLU A 58 -7.20 -0.13 -25.16
N ARG A 59 -8.21 -0.07 -26.03
CA ARG A 59 -8.51 1.10 -26.86
C ARG A 59 -9.68 1.86 -26.29
N GLN A 60 -9.58 3.18 -26.33
CA GLN A 60 -10.65 4.03 -25.85
C GLN A 60 -11.86 3.94 -26.78
N LYS A 61 -13.02 3.53 -26.24
CA LYS A 61 -14.25 3.32 -27.03
C LYS A 61 -15.06 4.60 -27.27
N SER A 62 -14.70 5.72 -26.62
CA SER A 62 -15.39 7.00 -26.74
C SER A 62 -14.42 8.17 -26.73
N HIS A 63 -14.45 8.99 -27.78
CA HIS A 63 -13.84 10.32 -27.78
C HIS A 63 -14.63 11.21 -26.82
N GLY A 64 -14.04 11.57 -25.66
CA GLY A 64 -14.63 12.51 -24.71
C GLY A 64 -14.71 12.01 -23.25
N LEU A 65 -14.13 12.82 -22.36
CA LEU A 65 -14.20 12.84 -20.89
C LEU A 65 -13.49 11.72 -20.09
N MET A 66 -13.42 10.48 -20.57
CA MET A 66 -12.79 9.39 -19.80
C MET A 66 -11.32 9.21 -20.19
N ASN A 67 -10.38 9.80 -19.47
CA ASN A 67 -8.94 9.62 -19.71
C ASN A 67 -8.34 8.37 -19.04
N LYS A 68 -9.14 7.31 -18.85
CA LYS A 68 -8.72 6.12 -18.08
C LYS A 68 -9.31 4.83 -18.60
N VAL A 69 -8.49 3.79 -18.57
CA VAL A 69 -8.87 2.41 -18.91
C VAL A 69 -8.65 1.48 -17.72
N ARG A 70 -9.22 0.27 -17.82
CA ARG A 70 -9.06 -0.76 -16.80
C ARG A 70 -8.62 -2.08 -17.44
N PHE A 71 -7.65 -2.72 -16.84
CA PHE A 71 -7.17 -4.05 -17.20
C PHE A 71 -7.54 -5.02 -16.07
N ARG A 72 -8.29 -6.07 -16.42
CA ARG A 72 -8.76 -7.06 -15.43
C ARG A 72 -7.86 -8.28 -15.46
N ILE A 73 -7.26 -8.62 -14.32
CA ILE A 73 -6.59 -9.90 -14.08
C ILE A 73 -7.61 -10.77 -13.33
N PRO A 74 -8.22 -11.80 -13.96
CA PRO A 74 -9.32 -12.55 -13.37
C PRO A 74 -8.90 -13.37 -12.14
N ALA A 75 -7.66 -13.87 -12.13
CA ALA A 75 -7.13 -14.70 -11.07
C ALA A 75 -5.65 -14.38 -10.83
N MET A 76 -5.33 -13.95 -9.62
CA MET A 76 -3.94 -13.69 -9.23
C MET A 76 -3.16 -15.00 -9.08
N THR A 77 -1.99 -15.08 -9.72
CA THR A 77 -1.09 -16.23 -9.68
C THR A 77 0.36 -15.78 -9.48
N LEU A 78 1.27 -16.74 -9.29
CA LEU A 78 2.71 -16.45 -9.26
C LEU A 78 3.22 -15.83 -10.56
N HIS A 79 2.64 -16.21 -11.71
CA HIS A 79 3.08 -15.73 -13.02
C HIS A 79 2.59 -14.31 -13.32
N THR A 80 1.48 -13.89 -12.72
CA THR A 80 0.93 -12.53 -12.84
C THR A 80 1.36 -11.62 -11.68
N ALA A 81 2.17 -12.13 -10.75
CA ALA A 81 2.77 -11.33 -9.69
C ALA A 81 4.05 -10.66 -10.21
N GLY A 82 4.21 -9.36 -9.95
CA GLY A 82 5.34 -8.61 -10.46
C GLY A 82 5.05 -7.14 -10.68
N ARG A 83 5.99 -6.50 -11.35
CA ARG A 83 5.98 -5.07 -11.67
C ARG A 83 5.24 -4.79 -12.97
N TYR A 84 4.21 -3.95 -12.86
CA TYR A 84 3.45 -3.42 -13.97
C TYR A 84 3.76 -1.94 -14.20
N SER A 85 3.66 -1.49 -15.43
CA SER A 85 3.63 -0.07 -15.79
C SER A 85 2.65 0.13 -16.95
N CYS A 86 2.26 1.37 -17.21
CA CYS A 86 1.35 1.69 -18.29
C CYS A 86 1.96 2.76 -19.21
N VAL A 87 1.64 2.68 -20.50
CA VAL A 87 1.89 3.75 -21.48
C VAL A 87 0.60 4.02 -22.26
N TYR A 88 0.48 5.19 -22.85
CA TYR A 88 -0.61 5.50 -23.78
C TYR A 88 -0.08 6.14 -25.07
N LEU A 89 -0.89 6.01 -26.11
CA LEU A 89 -0.70 6.65 -27.41
C LEU A 89 -1.63 7.85 -27.52
N SER A 90 -1.10 9.00 -27.94
CA SER A 90 -1.87 10.21 -28.26
C SER A 90 -1.40 10.74 -29.60
N GLY A 91 -2.29 10.77 -30.60
CA GLY A 91 -1.90 10.98 -31.99
C GLY A 91 -0.91 9.89 -32.43
N GLU A 92 0.30 10.30 -32.82
CA GLU A 92 1.38 9.40 -33.25
C GLU A 92 2.47 9.18 -32.17
N PHE A 93 2.29 9.74 -30.97
CA PHE A 93 3.32 9.76 -29.93
C PHE A 93 2.96 8.90 -28.72
N TRP A 94 3.94 8.12 -28.26
CA TRP A 94 3.84 7.35 -27.03
C TRP A 94 4.26 8.19 -25.83
N SER A 95 3.53 8.03 -24.72
CA SER A 95 3.94 8.57 -23.43
C SER A 95 5.16 7.83 -22.87
N GLU A 96 5.84 8.46 -21.91
CA GLU A 96 6.73 7.71 -21.02
C GLU A 96 5.92 6.68 -20.19
N PRO A 97 6.56 5.59 -19.72
CA PRO A 97 5.95 4.67 -18.78
C PRO A 97 5.54 5.34 -17.48
N SER A 98 4.40 4.91 -16.92
CA SER A 98 3.98 5.29 -15.58
C SER A 98 5.00 4.87 -14.52
N ASP A 99 4.82 5.40 -13.31
CA ASP A 99 5.47 4.82 -12.14
C ASP A 99 5.12 3.31 -12.02
N PRO A 100 6.02 2.49 -11.45
CA PRO A 100 5.79 1.06 -11.35
C PRO A 100 4.70 0.73 -10.31
N LEU A 101 3.83 -0.21 -10.67
CA LEU A 101 2.87 -0.83 -9.78
C LEU A 101 3.27 -2.28 -9.52
N ASP A 102 3.76 -2.56 -8.32
CA ASP A 102 4.11 -3.92 -7.90
C ASP A 102 2.85 -4.63 -7.38
N LEU A 103 2.41 -5.67 -8.10
CA LEU A 103 1.35 -6.57 -7.64
C LEU A 103 1.96 -7.78 -6.94
N VAL A 104 1.47 -8.03 -5.72
CA VAL A 104 1.91 -9.12 -4.86
C VAL A 104 0.82 -10.18 -4.77
N VAL A 105 1.19 -11.44 -4.94
CA VAL A 105 0.31 -12.59 -4.66
C VAL A 105 0.55 -13.11 -3.24
N THR A 106 -0.53 -13.36 -2.49
CA THR A 106 -0.48 -14.02 -1.17
C THR A 106 -1.14 -15.38 -1.21
N GLY A 107 -0.93 -16.22 -0.19
CA GLY A 107 -1.51 -17.56 -0.14
C GLY A 107 -0.63 -18.64 -0.77
N MET A 108 0.69 -18.44 -0.74
CA MET A 108 1.64 -19.39 -1.31
C MET A 108 2.18 -20.34 -0.23
N TYR A 109 2.33 -21.62 -0.59
CA TYR A 109 3.10 -22.61 0.16
C TYR A 109 2.74 -22.69 1.66
N ASP A 110 3.61 -22.22 2.56
CA ASP A 110 3.54 -22.49 4.00
C ASP A 110 2.78 -21.41 4.78
N ILE A 111 2.45 -21.72 6.05
CA ILE A 111 1.78 -20.81 6.99
C ILE A 111 2.79 -20.36 8.06
N PRO A 112 3.06 -19.06 8.23
CA PRO A 112 3.90 -18.55 9.30
C PRO A 112 3.18 -18.58 10.66
N THR A 113 3.94 -18.61 11.74
CA THR A 113 3.41 -18.42 13.10
C THR A 113 3.55 -16.96 13.52
N LEU A 114 2.50 -16.43 14.15
CA LEU A 114 2.47 -15.07 14.70
C LEU A 114 2.19 -15.13 16.19
N SER A 115 3.08 -14.56 16.99
CA SER A 115 2.88 -14.36 18.43
C SER A 115 3.13 -12.91 18.80
N VAL A 116 2.74 -12.55 20.03
CA VAL A 116 2.83 -11.18 20.53
C VAL A 116 3.27 -11.19 21.99
N GLN A 117 4.22 -10.32 22.35
CA GLN A 117 4.73 -10.14 23.71
C GLN A 117 4.55 -8.69 24.17
N PRO A 118 4.17 -8.44 25.45
CA PRO A 118 3.95 -9.41 26.52
C PRO A 118 2.65 -10.22 26.36
N GLY A 119 1.71 -9.73 25.55
CA GLY A 119 0.46 -10.40 25.24
C GLY A 119 -0.40 -9.57 24.28
N PRO A 120 -1.59 -10.07 23.90
CA PRO A 120 -2.51 -9.36 23.01
C PRO A 120 -3.33 -8.27 23.71
N GLU A 121 -3.33 -8.25 25.04
CA GLU A 121 -4.04 -7.26 25.86
C GLU A 121 -3.01 -6.38 26.56
N VAL A 122 -3.01 -5.10 26.23
CA VAL A 122 -2.04 -4.11 26.71
C VAL A 122 -2.72 -2.80 27.05
N VAL A 123 -2.03 -1.97 27.82
CA VAL A 123 -2.49 -0.63 28.20
C VAL A 123 -1.80 0.42 27.32
N SER A 124 -2.50 1.53 27.05
CA SER A 124 -1.95 2.65 26.29
C SER A 124 -0.65 3.15 26.93
N GLY A 125 0.38 3.36 26.12
CA GLY A 125 1.74 3.73 26.55
C GLY A 125 2.71 2.56 26.64
N GLU A 126 2.23 1.31 26.71
CA GLU A 126 3.09 0.13 26.72
C GLU A 126 3.74 -0.16 25.35
N ASN A 127 4.80 -0.97 25.37
CA ASN A 127 5.45 -1.47 24.17
C ASN A 127 5.02 -2.92 23.92
N VAL A 128 4.73 -3.23 22.67
CA VAL A 128 4.36 -4.59 22.24
C VAL A 128 5.24 -5.00 21.06
N THR A 129 5.62 -6.27 21.01
CA THR A 129 6.38 -6.81 19.88
C THR A 129 5.64 -8.00 19.29
N PHE A 130 5.38 -7.94 17.99
CA PHE A 130 4.90 -9.10 17.24
C PHE A 130 6.09 -9.89 16.71
N HIS A 131 6.07 -11.19 16.90
CA HIS A 131 7.08 -12.12 16.39
C HIS A 131 6.45 -12.95 15.27
N CYS A 132 6.98 -12.81 14.05
CA CYS A 132 6.56 -13.64 12.92
C CYS A 132 7.67 -14.62 12.57
N HIS A 133 7.36 -15.91 12.56
CA HIS A 133 8.32 -16.96 12.29
C HIS A 133 7.90 -17.83 11.10
N LEU A 134 8.83 -18.07 10.19
CA LEU A 134 8.69 -19.00 9.07
C LEU A 134 10.06 -19.46 8.60
N GLY A 135 10.38 -20.75 8.78
CA GLY A 135 11.69 -21.29 8.41
C GLY A 135 11.98 -21.35 6.90
N THR A 136 10.94 -21.32 6.07
CA THR A 136 11.06 -21.36 4.59
C THR A 136 11.01 -19.98 3.93
N ALA A 137 10.84 -18.90 4.73
CA ALA A 137 10.91 -17.55 4.20
C ALA A 137 12.32 -17.25 3.68
N THR A 138 12.41 -16.43 2.64
CA THR A 138 13.72 -16.06 2.08
C THR A 138 14.56 -15.24 3.03
N ASN A 139 13.99 -14.17 3.59
CA ASN A 139 14.53 -13.32 4.66
C ASN A 139 13.63 -12.10 4.95
N THR A 140 12.46 -11.97 4.30
CA THR A 140 11.57 -10.82 4.46
C THR A 140 10.24 -11.25 5.03
N PHE A 141 9.75 -10.47 5.99
CA PHE A 141 8.50 -10.69 6.68
C PHE A 141 7.65 -9.43 6.62
N PHE A 142 6.34 -9.64 6.63
CA PHE A 142 5.34 -8.59 6.59
C PHE A 142 4.36 -8.75 7.73
N LEU A 143 4.07 -7.66 8.44
CA LEU A 143 2.99 -7.57 9.40
C LEU A 143 1.89 -6.67 8.83
N LEU A 144 0.69 -7.21 8.69
CA LEU A 144 -0.47 -6.52 8.17
C LEU A 144 -1.54 -6.41 9.25
N LYS A 145 -1.95 -5.18 9.55
CA LYS A 145 -3.16 -4.90 10.31
C LYS A 145 -4.37 -5.02 9.38
N GLU A 146 -5.37 -5.83 9.71
CA GLU A 146 -6.63 -5.88 8.95
C GLU A 146 -7.36 -4.53 9.02
N GLY A 147 -7.84 -4.07 7.87
CA GLY A 147 -8.57 -2.81 7.77
C GLY A 147 -8.46 -2.21 6.36
N ARG A 148 -9.23 -1.15 6.11
CA ARG A 148 -9.06 -0.34 4.90
C ARG A 148 -7.84 0.56 5.10
N SER A 149 -6.95 0.58 4.11
CA SER A 149 -5.79 1.48 4.01
C SER A 149 -4.58 1.20 4.92
N SER A 150 -4.47 0.01 5.49
CA SER A 150 -3.25 -0.41 6.19
C SER A 150 -2.17 -0.85 5.20
N SER A 151 -1.02 -0.18 5.24
CA SER A 151 0.17 -0.67 4.55
C SER A 151 0.83 -1.79 5.38
N PRO A 152 1.35 -2.84 4.72
CA PRO A 152 2.12 -3.87 5.39
C PRO A 152 3.44 -3.28 5.91
N GLN A 153 3.79 -3.55 7.17
CA GLN A 153 5.11 -3.25 7.69
C GLN A 153 6.08 -4.33 7.20
N ARG A 154 7.26 -3.93 6.71
CA ARG A 154 8.30 -4.84 6.22
C ARG A 154 9.46 -4.91 7.22
N LYS A 155 9.92 -6.12 7.54
CA LYS A 155 11.15 -6.36 8.30
C LYS A 155 11.96 -7.50 7.67
N TYR A 156 13.26 -7.45 7.89
CA TYR A 156 14.18 -8.51 7.47
C TYR A 156 14.58 -9.36 8.66
N GLY A 157 14.72 -10.66 8.43
CA GLY A 157 15.11 -11.62 9.45
C GLY A 157 15.30 -13.00 8.84
N LYS A 158 16.13 -13.85 9.44
CA LYS A 158 16.54 -15.13 8.84
C LYS A 158 15.37 -16.11 8.77
N ASN A 159 14.88 -16.53 9.94
CA ASN A 159 13.73 -17.43 10.07
C ASN A 159 12.59 -16.77 10.86
N GLN A 160 12.84 -15.58 11.41
CA GLN A 160 11.92 -14.81 12.24
C GLN A 160 12.21 -13.33 12.07
N ALA A 161 11.17 -12.51 12.15
CA ALA A 161 11.29 -11.07 12.27
C ALA A 161 10.39 -10.52 13.39
N ASP A 162 10.91 -9.50 14.05
CA ASP A 162 10.25 -8.82 15.16
C ASP A 162 9.74 -7.44 14.72
N PHE A 163 8.49 -7.15 15.05
CA PHE A 163 7.80 -5.90 14.74
C PHE A 163 7.42 -5.20 16.05
N PRO A 164 8.31 -4.37 16.60
CA PRO A 164 8.00 -3.59 17.79
C PRO A 164 7.06 -2.43 17.44
N ILE A 165 6.06 -2.22 18.28
CA ILE A 165 5.21 -1.03 18.32
C ILE A 165 5.47 -0.37 19.68
N HIS A 166 6.10 0.80 19.64
CA HIS A 166 6.41 1.58 20.83
C HIS A 166 5.25 2.50 21.19
N SER A 167 5.04 2.71 22.49
CA SER A 167 4.06 3.67 23.03
C SER A 167 2.67 3.47 22.41
N ILE A 168 2.10 2.29 22.64
CA ILE A 168 0.85 1.88 22.01
C ILE A 168 -0.30 2.83 22.35
N THR A 169 -1.21 3.00 21.41
CA THR A 169 -2.39 3.87 21.54
C THR A 169 -3.63 3.12 21.08
N PRO A 170 -4.85 3.58 21.42
CA PRO A 170 -6.09 2.95 20.94
C PRO A 170 -6.17 2.81 19.40
N ALA A 171 -5.48 3.66 18.64
CA ALA A 171 -5.40 3.57 17.18
C ALA A 171 -4.68 2.29 16.68
N HIS A 172 -3.86 1.67 17.52
CA HIS A 172 -3.18 0.41 17.22
C HIS A 172 -4.07 -0.82 17.44
N ARG A 173 -5.25 -0.68 18.04
CA ARG A 173 -6.21 -1.79 18.16
C ARG A 173 -6.56 -2.37 16.79
N GLY A 174 -6.62 -3.68 16.68
CA GLY A 174 -7.01 -4.36 15.44
C GLY A 174 -6.56 -5.81 15.39
N THR A 175 -6.90 -6.47 14.29
CA THR A 175 -6.43 -7.83 14.01
C THR A 175 -5.18 -7.77 13.15
N TYR A 176 -4.16 -8.52 13.51
CA TYR A 176 -2.89 -8.57 12.81
C TYR A 176 -2.66 -9.96 12.24
N ARG A 177 -2.10 -10.03 11.03
CA ARG A 177 -1.56 -11.25 10.43
C ARG A 177 -0.18 -11.00 9.90
N CYS A 178 0.63 -12.05 9.89
CA CYS A 178 1.96 -11.98 9.32
C CYS A 178 2.12 -12.91 8.12
N PHE A 179 3.10 -12.57 7.30
CA PHE A 179 3.48 -13.28 6.09
C PHE A 179 5.02 -13.34 6.01
N GLY A 180 5.59 -14.48 5.65
CA GLY A 180 6.94 -14.58 5.09
C GLY A 180 6.93 -14.49 3.56
N SER A 181 8.01 -13.96 2.97
CA SER A 181 8.21 -13.87 1.52
C SER A 181 8.94 -15.09 0.95
N TYR A 182 8.62 -15.44 -0.29
CA TYR A 182 9.43 -16.34 -1.12
C TYR A 182 10.21 -15.60 -2.20
N ASN A 183 9.74 -14.41 -2.58
CA ASN A 183 10.44 -13.42 -3.41
C ASN A 183 9.75 -12.05 -3.22
N ASP A 184 10.12 -11.05 -4.03
CA ASP A 184 9.58 -9.69 -3.91
C ASP A 184 8.06 -9.57 -4.14
N PHE A 185 7.46 -10.53 -4.84
CA PHE A 185 6.07 -10.47 -5.29
C PHE A 185 5.20 -11.65 -4.81
N ALA A 186 5.77 -12.60 -4.06
CA ALA A 186 5.08 -13.82 -3.62
C ALA A 186 5.23 -14.03 -2.12
N TRP A 187 4.11 -14.01 -1.41
CA TRP A 187 4.03 -14.17 0.03
C TRP A 187 3.31 -15.46 0.42
N SER A 188 3.65 -15.95 1.60
CA SER A 188 3.04 -17.12 2.24
C SER A 188 1.53 -17.03 2.43
N LEU A 189 0.93 -18.12 2.91
CA LEU A 189 -0.40 -18.07 3.51
C LEU A 189 -0.39 -17.12 4.72
N PRO A 190 -1.53 -16.49 5.03
CA PRO A 190 -1.63 -15.66 6.22
C PRO A 190 -1.47 -16.51 7.49
N SER A 191 -0.75 -15.98 8.49
CA SER A 191 -0.71 -16.57 9.84
C SER A 191 -2.10 -16.69 10.47
N ALA A 192 -2.20 -17.40 11.60
CA ALA A 192 -3.33 -17.23 12.50
C ALA A 192 -3.45 -15.74 12.92
N PRO A 193 -4.67 -15.18 13.01
CA PRO A 193 -4.88 -13.79 13.41
C PRO A 193 -4.60 -13.57 14.89
N VAL A 194 -3.95 -12.44 15.21
CA VAL A 194 -3.77 -11.95 16.59
C VAL A 194 -4.55 -10.65 16.75
N LYS A 195 -5.53 -10.61 17.66
CA LYS A 195 -6.33 -9.42 17.94
C LYS A 195 -5.72 -8.63 19.09
N LEU A 196 -5.19 -7.45 18.79
CA LEU A 196 -4.58 -6.55 19.77
C LEU A 196 -5.64 -5.64 20.41
N LEU A 197 -5.75 -5.69 21.73
CA LEU A 197 -6.64 -4.88 22.55
C LEU A 197 -5.80 -3.88 23.36
N VAL A 198 -6.19 -2.61 23.37
CA VAL A 198 -5.41 -1.51 23.99
C VAL A 198 -6.27 -0.72 24.96
N ALA A 199 -6.25 -1.02 26.25
CA ALA A 199 -6.99 -0.26 27.25
C ALA A 199 -6.48 1.19 27.34
N ALA A 200 -7.38 2.17 27.48
CA ALA A 200 -6.97 3.52 27.81
C ALA A 200 -6.54 3.58 29.27
N LEU A 201 -5.50 4.36 29.59
CA LEU A 201 -5.15 4.62 30.98
C LEU A 201 -6.30 5.39 31.65
N PRO A 202 -6.84 4.92 32.78
CA PRO A 202 -7.80 5.70 33.55
C PRO A 202 -7.05 6.85 34.25
N GLY A 203 -7.14 8.05 33.70
CA GLY A 203 -6.63 9.25 34.36
C GLY A 203 -6.25 10.39 33.42
N PHE A 204 -7.26 11.14 32.96
CA PHE A 204 -7.28 12.60 32.91
C PHE A 204 -8.74 13.01 32.64
N ILE A 205 -9.61 12.78 33.63
CA ILE A 205 -10.79 13.63 33.78
C ILE A 205 -10.21 14.99 34.16
N GLY A 206 -10.20 15.93 33.22
CA GLY A 206 -9.89 17.32 33.52
C GLY A 206 -10.93 17.83 34.49
N ASP A 207 -10.57 17.89 35.77
CA ASP A 207 -11.42 18.42 36.82
C ASP A 207 -11.52 19.93 36.60
N ASN A 208 -12.60 20.35 35.93
CA ASN A 208 -12.88 21.74 35.65
C ASN A 208 -13.63 22.33 36.85
N SER A 209 -12.90 22.57 37.94
CA SER A 209 -13.40 23.32 39.09
C SER A 209 -12.45 24.46 39.44
N SER A 210 -12.41 25.49 38.60
CA SER A 210 -12.04 26.83 39.04
C SER A 210 -13.29 27.57 39.49
N ALA A 211 -13.55 27.53 40.80
CA ALA A 211 -14.42 28.50 41.44
C ALA A 211 -13.79 29.92 41.29
N PRO A 212 -14.56 30.98 41.03
CA PRO A 212 -14.02 32.33 40.99
C PRO A 212 -13.81 32.83 42.43
N THR A 213 -12.56 33.15 42.78
CA THR A 213 -12.26 33.92 44.00
C THR A 213 -12.43 35.40 43.71
N GLU A 214 -13.36 36.02 44.41
CA GLU A 214 -13.64 37.46 44.44
C GLU A 214 -12.43 38.24 45.00
N PRO A 215 -12.03 39.40 44.43
CA PRO A 215 -10.94 40.19 44.96
C PRO A 215 -11.44 41.14 46.05
N THR A 216 -10.96 40.96 47.27
CA THR A 216 -11.07 41.94 48.36
C THR A 216 -10.12 43.12 48.14
N SER A 217 -10.68 44.31 48.31
CA SER A 217 -10.05 45.64 48.33
C SER A 217 -8.91 45.78 49.33
N TYR A 218 -7.92 46.62 49.00
CA TYR A 218 -7.14 47.37 49.98
C TYR A 218 -6.96 48.82 49.53
N ASP A 219 -6.95 49.71 50.52
CA ASP A 219 -6.96 51.18 50.51
C ASP A 219 -5.91 51.86 49.62
#